data_AF-A0A955CLP0-F1
#
_entry.id   AF-A0A955CLP0-F1
#
_cell.length_a   1.000
_cell.length_b   1.000
_cell.length_c   1.000
_cell.angle_alpha   90.00
_cell.angle_beta   90.00
_cell.angle_gamma   90.00
#
_symmetry.space_group_name_H-M   'P 1'
#
loop_
_entity.id
_entity.type
_entity.pdbx_description
1 polymer ?
#
loop_
_entity_poly.entity_id
_entity_poly.type
_entity_poly.pdbx_seq_one_letter_code
_entity_poly.pdbx_strand_id
1 'polypeptide(L)'
;MILAHRAAMLLFAVSAATHAQPTIPSEFDAPGSSLDRLFALGGVGSFQVSQSIETIYEGGSYQLDIAFNSSGIFMFSSVGLGVLNSGVGAFNTDPGGDTFSITVRAPDPAVGDLELTVTLRDDDNDDGNIDAGEDDDEWISPPIEIAPGVAVYNIDLSLFEDFNPGVGNDLPDFANGPVGAMLLTFQTSTSLPGGRIEVPITLWIDHAGVYFGNQTLPGGGCLADTNGDGVLSPADFSAWVSAFNTMAPACDQNGDGACSPADFSAWVANYNVGC
;
A
#
# COMPACT_ATOMS: atom_id res chain seq x y z
N MET A 1 36.76 -12.00 -69.80
CA MET A 1 36.20 -12.94 -68.80
C MET A 1 36.35 -12.25 -67.44
N ILE A 2 35.34 -11.46 -67.05
CA ILE A 2 35.36 -10.64 -65.81
C ILE A 2 34.36 -11.28 -64.86
N LEU A 3 34.86 -11.78 -63.73
CA LEU A 3 34.09 -12.51 -62.73
C LEU A 3 33.64 -11.52 -61.64
N ALA A 4 32.37 -11.12 -61.65
CA ALA A 4 31.79 -10.25 -60.65
C ALA A 4 31.39 -11.07 -59.41
N HIS A 5 32.09 -10.87 -58.28
CA HIS A 5 31.67 -11.40 -56.98
C HIS A 5 30.66 -10.43 -56.34
N ARG A 6 29.41 -10.87 -56.20
CA ARG A 6 28.38 -10.19 -55.40
C ARG A 6 28.54 -10.64 -53.95
N ALA A 7 28.96 -9.73 -53.07
CA ALA A 7 28.91 -9.93 -51.63
C ALA A 7 27.45 -9.76 -51.16
N ALA A 8 26.84 -10.85 -50.69
CA ALA A 8 25.54 -10.81 -50.02
C ALA A 8 25.75 -10.31 -48.59
N MET A 9 25.33 -9.08 -48.31
CA MET A 9 25.34 -8.49 -46.97
C MET A 9 24.12 -9.03 -46.21
N LEU A 10 24.36 -9.94 -45.28
CA LEU A 10 23.33 -10.55 -44.44
C LEU A 10 22.99 -9.56 -43.32
N LEU A 11 21.83 -8.91 -43.42
CA LEU A 11 21.32 -7.96 -42.43
C LEU A 11 20.64 -8.76 -41.31
N PHE A 12 21.29 -8.86 -40.14
CA PHE A 12 20.66 -9.41 -38.95
C PHE A 12 19.76 -8.34 -38.33
N ALA A 13 18.45 -8.50 -38.47
CA ALA A 13 17.48 -7.73 -37.69
C ALA A 13 17.49 -8.26 -36.26
N VAL A 14 18.11 -7.51 -35.35
CA VAL A 14 18.00 -7.77 -33.91
C VAL A 14 16.63 -7.25 -33.49
N SER A 15 15.65 -8.15 -33.38
CA SER A 15 14.38 -7.86 -32.74
C SER A 15 14.65 -7.66 -31.25
N ALA A 16 14.63 -6.40 -30.79
CA ALA A 16 14.59 -6.10 -29.37
C ALA A 16 13.33 -6.76 -28.79
N ALA A 17 13.52 -7.68 -27.84
CA ALA A 17 12.42 -8.19 -27.05
C ALA A 17 11.88 -7.00 -26.25
N THR A 18 10.72 -6.47 -26.64
CA THR A 18 9.92 -5.63 -25.75
C THR A 18 9.45 -6.54 -24.63
N HIS A 19 10.18 -6.54 -23.52
CA HIS A 19 9.67 -7.12 -22.28
C HIS A 19 8.42 -6.33 -21.93
N ALA A 20 7.27 -6.99 -22.03
CA ALA A 20 6.06 -6.49 -21.42
C ALA A 20 6.39 -6.35 -19.93
N GLN A 21 6.37 -5.11 -19.43
CA GLN A 21 6.25 -4.87 -18.01
C GLN A 21 5.15 -5.80 -17.50
N PRO A 22 5.32 -6.48 -16.34
CA PRO A 22 4.20 -7.16 -15.72
C PRO A 22 3.10 -6.12 -15.60
N THR A 23 2.02 -6.31 -16.36
CA THR A 23 0.88 -5.41 -16.34
C THR A 23 0.28 -5.57 -14.96
N ILE A 24 0.52 -4.55 -14.12
CA ILE A 24 -0.18 -4.38 -12.87
C ILE A 24 -1.68 -4.43 -13.21
N PRO A 25 -2.48 -5.19 -12.47
CA PRO A 25 -3.92 -5.15 -12.65
C PRO A 25 -4.40 -3.69 -12.52
N SER A 26 -5.28 -3.24 -13.42
CA SER A 26 -5.73 -1.84 -13.49
C SER A 26 -6.41 -1.33 -12.21
N GLU A 27 -6.69 -2.22 -11.25
CA GLU A 27 -7.24 -1.91 -9.93
C GLU A 27 -6.29 -1.15 -8.98
N PHE A 28 -4.98 -1.08 -9.26
CA PHE A 28 -4.06 -0.22 -8.49
C PHE A 28 -4.08 1.25 -8.95
N ASP A 29 -4.71 1.56 -10.09
CA ASP A 29 -4.62 2.87 -10.78
C ASP A 29 -5.80 3.82 -10.52
N ALA A 30 -6.75 3.47 -9.67
CA ALA A 30 -7.93 4.31 -9.44
C ALA A 30 -7.80 5.13 -8.13
N PRO A 31 -7.36 6.40 -8.19
CA PRO A 31 -7.44 7.29 -7.04
C PRO A 31 -8.91 7.59 -6.71
N GLY A 32 -9.41 6.93 -5.66
CA GLY A 32 -10.72 7.16 -5.05
C GLY A 32 -10.63 8.19 -3.93
N SER A 33 -11.35 9.28 -4.07
CA SER A 33 -11.52 10.32 -3.03
C SER A 33 -12.41 9.81 -1.90
N SER A 34 -11.94 9.82 -0.63
CA SER A 34 -12.73 10.17 0.58
C SER A 34 -12.30 9.46 1.88
N LEU A 35 -11.01 9.28 2.18
CA LEU A 35 -10.68 9.06 3.60
C LEU A 35 -11.05 10.31 4.38
N ASP A 36 -12.15 10.25 5.13
CA ASP A 36 -12.61 11.34 5.98
C ASP A 36 -12.20 11.11 7.44
N ARG A 37 -12.14 12.19 8.20
CA ARG A 37 -11.85 12.18 9.62
C ARG A 37 -13.10 11.76 10.38
N LEU A 38 -13.01 10.67 11.12
CA LEU A 38 -14.16 10.14 11.85
C LEU A 38 -14.06 10.45 13.34
N PHE A 39 -12.94 10.09 13.99
CA PHE A 39 -12.78 10.35 15.41
C PHE A 39 -11.31 10.34 15.87
N ALA A 40 -11.09 10.83 17.08
CA ALA A 40 -9.86 10.58 17.84
C ALA A 40 -10.16 10.43 19.33
N LEU A 41 -9.43 9.53 19.99
CA LEU A 41 -9.61 9.17 21.39
C LEU A 41 -8.26 9.01 22.09
N GLY A 42 -8.29 9.00 23.42
CA GLY A 42 -7.15 8.47 24.19
C GLY A 42 -5.90 9.37 24.20
N GLY A 43 -6.05 10.68 24.11
CA GLY A 43 -4.88 11.58 24.18
C GLY A 43 -4.29 11.95 22.84
N VAL A 44 -5.01 11.82 21.73
CA VAL A 44 -4.69 12.53 20.50
C VAL A 44 -4.98 14.02 20.71
N GLY A 45 -3.96 14.87 20.59
CA GLY A 45 -4.09 16.33 20.70
C GLY A 45 -4.66 16.96 19.43
N SER A 46 -4.26 16.44 18.27
CA SER A 46 -4.83 16.80 16.97
C SER A 46 -4.51 15.73 15.94
N PHE A 47 -5.31 15.65 14.88
CA PHE A 47 -4.96 14.85 13.71
C PHE A 47 -5.48 15.53 12.43
N GLN A 48 -4.83 15.23 11.31
CA GLN A 48 -5.18 15.76 10.01
C GLN A 48 -5.00 14.70 8.93
N VAL A 49 -6.02 14.55 8.10
CA VAL A 49 -5.92 13.87 6.81
C VAL A 49 -5.90 14.94 5.71
N SER A 50 -4.99 14.79 4.76
CA SER A 50 -4.95 15.59 3.53
C SER A 50 -4.45 14.74 2.36
N GLN A 51 -4.88 15.08 1.15
CA GLN A 51 -4.32 14.49 -0.06
C GLN A 51 -2.83 14.85 -0.16
N SER A 52 -2.00 13.84 -0.41
CA SER A 52 -0.57 13.96 -0.61
C SER A 52 -0.25 14.02 -2.11
N ILE A 53 0.75 14.82 -2.45
CA ILE A 53 1.37 14.79 -3.79
C ILE A 53 2.49 13.76 -3.89
N GLU A 54 2.89 13.22 -2.74
CA GLU A 54 3.82 12.11 -2.66
C GLU A 54 3.06 10.82 -2.91
N THR A 55 3.59 10.05 -3.84
CA THR A 55 3.08 8.74 -4.23
C THR A 55 3.93 7.67 -3.55
N ILE A 56 3.30 6.76 -2.81
CA ILE A 56 4.01 5.60 -2.27
C ILE A 56 4.20 4.55 -3.40
N TYR A 57 3.21 4.35 -4.29
CA TYR A 57 3.35 3.51 -5.50
C TYR A 57 2.88 4.14 -6.81
N GLU A 58 1.57 4.25 -7.05
CA GLU A 58 1.04 4.78 -8.32
C GLU A 58 -0.25 5.56 -8.06
N GLY A 59 -0.21 6.88 -8.25
CA GLY A 59 -1.33 7.78 -7.91
C GLY A 59 -1.13 8.59 -6.62
N GLY A 60 -2.14 9.40 -6.27
CA GLY A 60 -2.04 10.30 -5.11
C GLY A 60 -2.32 9.57 -3.80
N SER A 61 -1.38 9.59 -2.86
CA SER A 61 -1.58 9.04 -1.52
C SER A 61 -2.32 10.03 -0.61
N TYR A 62 -2.72 9.59 0.58
CA TYR A 62 -3.17 10.45 1.67
C TYR A 62 -2.06 10.57 2.72
N GLN A 63 -1.88 11.78 3.25
CA GLN A 63 -1.05 12.03 4.41
C GLN A 63 -1.95 12.13 5.65
N LEU A 64 -1.64 11.32 6.66
CA LEU A 64 -2.25 11.33 7.98
C LEU A 64 -1.23 11.82 9.01
N ASP A 65 -1.42 13.04 9.50
CA ASP A 65 -0.64 13.62 10.59
C ASP A 65 -1.37 13.42 11.91
N ILE A 66 -0.71 12.81 12.90
CA ILE A 66 -1.27 12.56 14.23
C ILE A 66 -0.35 13.19 15.26
N ALA A 67 -0.87 14.15 16.04
CA ALA A 67 -0.18 14.72 17.17
C ALA A 67 -0.73 14.11 18.47
N PHE A 68 0.11 13.34 19.15
CA PHE A 68 -0.22 12.76 20.45
C PHE A 68 0.04 13.77 21.56
N ASN A 69 -0.84 13.77 22.56
CA ASN A 69 -0.73 14.57 23.77
C ASN A 69 -0.27 13.67 24.91
N SER A 70 0.89 13.98 25.46
CA SER A 70 1.54 13.22 26.53
C SER A 70 0.91 13.41 27.92
N SER A 71 -0.26 14.06 28.05
CA SER A 71 -0.92 14.36 29.33
C SER A 71 -1.55 13.14 30.03
N GLY A 72 -0.77 12.08 30.22
CA GLY A 72 -0.69 11.23 31.42
C GLY A 72 -1.91 10.45 31.94
N ILE A 73 -3.13 10.66 31.44
CA ILE A 73 -4.34 9.97 31.92
C ILE A 73 -4.84 8.86 31.01
N PHE A 74 -4.38 8.82 29.75
CA PHE A 74 -4.76 7.78 28.79
C PHE A 74 -3.64 6.75 28.66
N MET A 75 -4.03 5.47 28.61
CA MET A 75 -3.11 4.33 28.45
C MET A 75 -2.96 3.89 26.99
N PHE A 76 -3.81 4.42 26.11
CA PHE A 76 -3.76 4.22 24.67
C PHE A 76 -4.32 5.46 23.98
N SER A 77 -3.91 5.71 22.74
CA SER A 77 -4.42 6.76 21.86
C SER A 77 -4.87 6.13 20.55
N SER A 78 -5.97 6.61 19.97
CA SER A 78 -6.45 6.11 18.68
C SER A 78 -7.02 7.21 17.78
N VAL A 79 -6.85 7.05 16.48
CA VAL A 79 -7.45 7.86 15.42
C VAL A 79 -8.17 6.94 14.45
N GLY A 80 -9.42 7.30 14.14
CA GLY A 80 -10.23 6.63 13.13
C GLY A 80 -10.42 7.51 11.90
N LEU A 81 -10.19 6.92 10.73
CA LEU A 81 -10.49 7.52 9.43
C LEU A 81 -11.08 6.46 8.51
N GLY A 82 -11.87 6.87 7.54
CA GLY A 82 -12.55 5.90 6.71
C GLY A 82 -13.56 6.54 5.79
N VAL A 83 -14.36 5.68 5.16
CA VAL A 83 -15.51 6.09 4.38
C VAL A 83 -16.76 5.53 5.02
N LEU A 84 -17.72 6.41 5.29
CA LEU A 84 -19.02 6.05 5.85
C LEU A 84 -20.11 6.45 4.85
N ASN A 85 -21.11 5.58 4.68
CA ASN A 85 -22.32 5.85 3.89
C ASN A 85 -22.03 6.33 2.46
N SER A 86 -20.95 5.81 1.87
CA SER A 86 -20.66 5.99 0.46
C SER A 86 -21.13 4.75 -0.27
N GLY A 87 -21.96 4.88 -1.31
CA GLY A 87 -22.28 3.73 -2.17
C GLY A 87 -21.02 3.05 -2.77
N VAL A 88 -21.20 1.90 -3.43
CA VAL A 88 -20.18 0.94 -3.95
C VAL A 88 -19.06 1.52 -4.86
N GLY A 89 -18.33 2.55 -4.44
CA GLY A 89 -17.31 3.17 -5.29
C GLY A 89 -16.37 4.15 -4.62
N ALA A 90 -16.62 4.54 -3.37
CA ALA A 90 -15.58 5.23 -2.57
C ALA A 90 -14.68 4.24 -1.81
N PHE A 91 -15.17 3.01 -1.62
CA PHE A 91 -14.44 1.85 -1.14
C PHE A 91 -14.27 0.88 -2.32
N ASN A 92 -13.03 0.47 -2.60
CA ASN A 92 -12.75 -0.47 -3.69
C ASN A 92 -13.08 -1.89 -3.23
N THR A 93 -13.99 -2.55 -3.94
CA THR A 93 -14.41 -3.93 -3.70
C THR A 93 -14.35 -4.70 -5.00
N ASP A 94 -13.32 -5.54 -5.15
CA ASP A 94 -13.24 -6.41 -6.30
C ASP A 94 -14.29 -7.54 -6.20
N PRO A 95 -14.95 -7.89 -7.33
CA PRO A 95 -15.85 -9.03 -7.35
C PRO A 95 -15.14 -10.32 -6.91
N GLY A 96 -15.61 -10.92 -5.81
CA GLY A 96 -15.00 -12.11 -5.23
C GLY A 96 -13.75 -11.85 -4.40
N GLY A 97 -13.52 -10.61 -3.95
CA GLY A 97 -12.43 -10.29 -3.05
C GLY A 97 -12.46 -11.13 -1.77
N ASP A 98 -11.30 -11.62 -1.36
CA ASP A 98 -11.09 -12.49 -0.20
C ASP A 98 -10.08 -11.89 0.80
N THR A 99 -9.50 -10.73 0.46
CA THR A 99 -8.40 -10.11 1.20
C THR A 99 -8.65 -8.61 1.31
N PHE A 100 -8.63 -8.08 2.52
CA PHE A 100 -8.48 -6.64 2.72
C PHE A 100 -7.00 -6.26 2.57
N SER A 101 -6.69 -5.30 1.70
CA SER A 101 -5.33 -4.79 1.53
C SER A 101 -5.26 -3.30 1.81
N ILE A 102 -4.22 -2.91 2.53
CA ILE A 102 -3.82 -1.51 2.72
C ILE A 102 -2.33 -1.34 2.58
N THR A 103 -1.95 -0.25 1.96
CA THR A 103 -0.57 0.23 1.97
C THR A 103 -0.38 1.33 2.98
N VAL A 104 0.66 1.19 3.79
CA VAL A 104 1.10 2.24 4.71
C VAL A 104 2.59 2.46 4.58
N ARG A 105 3.00 3.72 4.54
CA ARG A 105 4.36 4.13 4.87
C ARG A 105 4.39 4.79 6.24
N ALA A 106 5.07 4.15 7.19
CA ALA A 106 5.31 4.68 8.52
C ALA A 106 6.74 5.29 8.62
N PRO A 107 6.98 6.24 9.56
CA PRO A 107 8.32 6.80 9.74
C PRO A 107 9.35 5.76 10.20
N ASP A 108 10.61 6.02 9.85
CA ASP A 108 11.79 5.23 10.25
C ASP A 108 12.74 6.14 11.07
N PRO A 109 13.11 5.80 12.32
CA PRO A 109 12.82 4.56 13.05
C PRO A 109 11.36 4.37 13.43
N ALA A 110 10.98 3.11 13.65
CA ALA A 110 9.64 2.67 14.04
C ALA A 110 9.05 3.57 15.13
N VAL A 111 7.83 4.04 14.88
CA VAL A 111 7.16 4.99 15.77
C VAL A 111 6.35 4.23 16.82
N GLY A 112 7.06 3.60 17.75
CA GLY A 112 6.45 2.80 18.82
C GLY A 112 5.62 1.62 18.31
N ASP A 113 4.98 0.92 19.24
CA ASP A 113 4.06 -0.19 18.99
C ASP A 113 2.73 0.33 18.41
N LEU A 114 2.73 0.91 17.20
CA LEU A 114 1.49 1.34 16.53
C LEU A 114 0.79 0.11 15.92
N GLU A 115 -0.51 0.01 16.13
CA GLU A 115 -1.36 -1.05 15.59
C GLU A 115 -2.44 -0.46 14.68
N LEU A 116 -2.81 -1.23 13.67
CA LEU A 116 -3.97 -1.00 12.80
C LEU A 116 -5.05 -2.04 13.12
N THR A 117 -6.28 -1.57 13.21
CA THR A 117 -7.49 -2.40 13.17
C THR A 117 -8.37 -1.90 12.02
N VAL A 118 -8.91 -2.85 11.24
CA VAL A 118 -9.81 -2.57 10.14
C VAL A 118 -11.20 -3.02 10.53
N THR A 119 -12.17 -2.14 10.33
CA THR A 119 -13.59 -2.45 10.48
C THR A 119 -14.28 -2.31 9.13
N LEU A 120 -14.98 -3.36 8.72
CA LEU A 120 -15.80 -3.40 7.51
C LEU A 120 -17.27 -3.47 7.93
N ARG A 121 -18.14 -2.81 7.18
CA ARG A 121 -19.58 -2.86 7.40
C ARG A 121 -20.31 -3.01 6.08
N ASP A 122 -21.42 -3.73 6.11
CA ASP A 122 -22.27 -3.99 4.95
C ASP A 122 -23.69 -3.44 5.19
N ASP A 123 -24.35 -3.03 4.11
CA ASP A 123 -25.76 -2.59 4.08
C ASP A 123 -26.61 -3.77 3.63
N ASP A 124 -27.08 -4.55 4.59
CA ASP A 124 -27.73 -5.83 4.37
C ASP A 124 -29.14 -5.68 3.78
N ASN A 125 -29.77 -4.54 4.05
CA ASN A 125 -31.17 -4.29 3.72
C ASN A 125 -31.35 -3.40 2.45
N ASP A 126 -30.25 -2.90 1.87
CA ASP A 126 -30.21 -2.03 0.69
C ASP A 126 -31.02 -0.73 0.89
N ASP A 127 -31.00 -0.18 2.10
CA ASP A 127 -31.67 1.09 2.41
C ASP A 127 -30.78 2.32 2.19
N GLY A 128 -29.49 2.09 1.95
CA GLY A 128 -28.49 3.10 1.66
C GLY A 128 -27.81 3.69 2.88
N ASN A 129 -28.09 3.19 4.09
CA ASN A 129 -27.46 3.59 5.34
C ASN A 129 -26.62 2.42 5.90
N ILE A 130 -25.66 2.77 6.77
CA ILE A 130 -24.89 1.78 7.55
C ILE A 130 -25.24 1.97 9.02
N ASP A 131 -26.00 1.05 9.60
CA ASP A 131 -26.65 1.15 10.91
C ASP A 131 -26.41 -0.04 11.84
N ALA A 132 -25.15 -0.49 11.96
CA ALA A 132 -24.61 -1.63 12.74
C ALA A 132 -25.28 -2.08 14.09
N GLY A 133 -26.16 -1.29 14.69
CA GLY A 133 -27.02 -1.72 15.80
C GLY A 133 -28.40 -2.27 15.41
N GLU A 134 -28.80 -2.26 14.14
CA GLU A 134 -30.13 -2.71 13.68
C GLU A 134 -30.08 -3.95 12.78
N ASP A 135 -29.89 -3.78 11.47
CA ASP A 135 -29.85 -4.87 10.51
C ASP A 135 -28.58 -4.91 9.64
N ASP A 136 -27.66 -3.97 9.85
CA ASP A 136 -26.35 -4.00 9.19
C ASP A 136 -25.27 -4.69 10.02
N ASP A 137 -24.38 -5.41 9.34
CA ASP A 137 -23.34 -6.20 9.98
C ASP A 137 -22.01 -5.42 10.08
N GLU A 138 -21.22 -5.72 11.12
CA GLU A 138 -19.93 -5.11 11.40
C GLU A 138 -18.87 -6.16 11.68
N TRP A 139 -17.78 -6.16 10.92
CA TRP A 139 -16.68 -7.11 11.06
C TRP A 139 -15.38 -6.40 11.37
N ILE A 140 -14.61 -6.97 12.30
CA ILE A 140 -13.38 -6.36 12.82
C ILE A 140 -12.19 -7.30 12.63
N SER A 141 -11.10 -6.78 12.10
CA SER A 141 -9.84 -7.52 11.98
C SER A 141 -9.14 -7.69 13.33
N PRO A 142 -8.27 -8.69 13.48
CA PRO A 142 -7.27 -8.69 14.55
C PRO A 142 -6.39 -7.42 14.46
N PRO A 143 -5.82 -6.94 15.58
CA PRO A 143 -4.84 -5.86 15.55
C PRO A 143 -3.57 -6.26 14.79
N ILE A 144 -3.03 -5.34 14.00
CA ILE A 144 -1.87 -5.56 13.13
C ILE A 144 -0.80 -4.54 13.49
N GLU A 145 0.39 -5.01 13.86
CA GLU A 145 1.54 -4.14 14.14
C GLU A 145 2.02 -3.47 12.85
N ILE A 146 2.18 -2.14 12.90
CA ILE A 146 2.67 -1.34 11.78
C ILE A 146 4.20 -1.26 11.83
N ALA A 147 4.85 -1.91 10.88
CA ALA A 147 6.29 -1.87 10.69
C ALA A 147 6.76 -0.49 10.18
N PRO A 148 8.00 -0.07 10.51
CA PRO A 148 8.60 1.12 9.92
C PRO A 148 8.79 0.97 8.40
N GLY A 149 8.82 2.10 7.71
CA GLY A 149 9.01 2.12 6.26
C GLY A 149 7.71 1.77 5.52
N VAL A 150 7.87 1.23 4.33
CA VAL A 150 6.79 1.02 3.35
C VAL A 150 6.36 -0.44 3.37
N ALA A 151 5.07 -0.73 3.59
CA ALA A 151 4.55 -2.10 3.64
C ALA A 151 3.10 -2.21 3.11
N VAL A 152 2.76 -3.41 2.62
CA VAL A 152 1.37 -3.83 2.37
C VAL A 152 0.93 -4.78 3.47
N TYR A 153 -0.22 -4.49 4.03
CA TYR A 153 -0.89 -5.36 4.98
C TYR A 153 -2.05 -6.04 4.28
N ASN A 154 -1.89 -7.34 4.04
CA ASN A 154 -2.94 -8.21 3.50
C ASN A 154 -3.59 -8.95 4.66
N ILE A 155 -4.89 -8.74 4.85
CA ILE A 155 -5.69 -9.33 5.91
C ILE A 155 -6.71 -10.23 5.23
N ASP A 156 -6.57 -11.54 5.43
CA ASP A 156 -7.56 -12.51 4.95
C ASP A 156 -8.92 -12.21 5.60
N LEU A 157 -9.97 -12.08 4.78
CA LEU A 157 -11.32 -11.76 5.27
C LEU A 157 -11.86 -12.81 6.24
N SER A 158 -11.38 -14.05 6.18
CA SER A 158 -11.74 -15.10 7.14
C SER A 158 -11.19 -14.87 8.55
N LEU A 159 -10.26 -13.93 8.73
CA LEU A 159 -9.77 -13.51 10.05
C LEU A 159 -10.64 -12.46 10.71
N PHE A 160 -11.55 -11.83 9.98
CA PHE A 160 -12.44 -10.84 10.55
C PHE A 160 -13.49 -11.53 11.42
N GLU A 161 -13.71 -10.99 12.61
CA GLU A 161 -14.74 -11.45 13.52
C GLU A 161 -15.95 -10.53 13.41
N ASP A 162 -17.13 -11.15 13.28
CA ASP A 162 -18.42 -10.48 13.40
C ASP A 162 -18.56 -9.90 14.81
N PHE A 163 -18.71 -8.58 14.88
CA PHE A 163 -18.77 -7.80 16.10
C PHE A 163 -20.19 -7.70 16.69
N ASN A 164 -21.21 -7.91 15.86
CA ASN A 164 -22.61 -7.78 16.22
C ASN A 164 -23.44 -9.04 15.87
N PRO A 165 -23.03 -10.24 16.33
CA PRO A 165 -23.64 -11.49 15.89
C PRO A 165 -25.14 -11.58 16.15
N GLY A 166 -25.88 -11.95 15.12
CA GLY A 166 -27.34 -12.07 15.08
C GLY A 166 -28.07 -10.77 14.77
N VAL A 167 -27.33 -9.70 14.45
CA VAL A 167 -27.81 -8.58 13.63
C VAL A 167 -27.68 -9.00 12.15
N GLY A 168 -28.44 -8.37 11.25
CA GLY A 168 -28.35 -8.63 9.82
C GLY A 168 -28.46 -10.08 9.40
N ASN A 169 -27.61 -10.47 8.46
CA ASN A 169 -27.61 -11.78 7.82
C ASN A 169 -26.39 -12.65 8.23
N ASP A 170 -25.45 -12.09 8.98
CA ASP A 170 -24.19 -12.67 9.47
C ASP A 170 -23.25 -13.17 8.34
N LEU A 171 -23.40 -12.68 7.10
CA LEU A 171 -22.57 -13.07 5.96
C LEU A 171 -21.66 -11.91 5.53
N PRO A 172 -20.36 -12.16 5.33
CA PRO A 172 -19.45 -11.14 4.82
C PRO A 172 -19.65 -10.99 3.30
N ASP A 173 -20.61 -10.17 2.86
CA ASP A 173 -20.92 -9.93 1.44
C ASP A 173 -20.54 -8.55 0.89
N PHE A 174 -19.44 -7.99 1.42
CA PHE A 174 -18.84 -6.69 1.05
C PHE A 174 -18.70 -6.41 -0.45
N ALA A 175 -18.60 -7.44 -1.30
CA ALA A 175 -18.43 -7.32 -2.75
C ALA A 175 -19.75 -7.36 -3.55
N ASN A 176 -20.87 -7.66 -2.89
CA ASN A 176 -22.18 -7.85 -3.52
C ASN A 176 -23.24 -6.87 -2.99
N GLY A 177 -22.97 -6.19 -1.87
CA GLY A 177 -23.84 -5.17 -1.29
C GLY A 177 -23.88 -3.84 -2.07
N PRO A 178 -24.95 -3.03 -1.88
CA PRO A 178 -25.19 -1.75 -2.54
C PRO A 178 -24.50 -0.55 -1.86
N VAL A 179 -24.15 -0.70 -0.59
CA VAL A 179 -23.37 0.27 0.20
C VAL A 179 -22.43 -0.51 1.11
N GLY A 180 -21.20 -0.04 1.24
CA GLY A 180 -20.23 -0.60 2.16
C GLY A 180 -19.47 0.52 2.86
N ALA A 181 -19.00 0.24 4.06
CA ALA A 181 -18.15 1.17 4.80
C ALA A 181 -16.87 0.50 5.29
N MET A 182 -15.82 1.31 5.36
CA MET A 182 -14.52 0.92 5.89
C MET A 182 -14.06 1.97 6.88
N LEU A 183 -13.61 1.50 8.04
CA LEU A 183 -12.98 2.31 9.08
C LEU A 183 -11.59 1.73 9.38
N LEU A 184 -10.58 2.57 9.22
CA LEU A 184 -9.20 2.32 9.59
C LEU A 184 -8.92 2.97 10.94
N THR A 185 -8.62 2.15 11.95
CA THR A 185 -8.27 2.64 13.29
C THR A 185 -6.80 2.42 13.54
N PHE A 186 -6.06 3.52 13.68
CA PHE A 186 -4.66 3.52 14.08
C PHE A 186 -4.58 3.79 15.58
N GLN A 187 -3.96 2.90 16.34
CA GLN A 187 -3.89 2.99 17.79
C GLN A 187 -2.52 2.63 18.35
N THR A 188 -2.17 3.16 19.51
CA THR A 188 -0.97 2.74 20.24
C THR A 188 -1.22 1.44 21.00
N SER A 189 -0.25 0.50 21.04
CA SER A 189 -0.40 -0.75 21.79
C SER A 189 -0.65 -0.50 23.27
N THR A 190 -1.40 -1.41 23.88
CA THR A 190 -1.74 -1.36 25.31
C THR A 190 -0.56 -1.65 26.24
N SER A 191 0.59 -2.10 25.71
CA SER A 191 1.77 -2.56 26.48
C SER A 191 3.01 -1.68 26.37
N LEU A 192 2.95 -0.55 25.67
CA LEU A 192 4.08 0.37 25.49
C LEU A 192 4.82 0.66 26.82
N PRO A 193 6.15 0.44 26.92
CA PRO A 193 6.93 0.82 28.11
C PRO A 193 6.94 2.34 28.28
N GLY A 194 6.11 2.86 29.20
CA GLY A 194 5.86 4.30 29.34
C GLY A 194 4.65 4.81 28.54
N GLY A 195 4.01 3.95 27.73
CA GLY A 195 2.63 4.05 27.29
C GLY A 195 2.31 5.01 26.16
N ARG A 196 3.30 5.64 25.50
CA ARG A 196 3.01 6.84 24.70
C ARG A 196 3.98 7.13 23.58
N ILE A 197 3.42 7.61 22.49
CA ILE A 197 4.13 8.29 21.42
C ILE A 197 4.23 9.76 21.84
N GLU A 198 5.45 10.25 22.11
CA GLU A 198 5.68 11.63 22.59
C GLU A 198 5.90 12.62 21.44
N VAL A 199 6.04 12.12 20.22
CA VAL A 199 6.27 12.90 19.01
C VAL A 199 5.11 12.75 18.04
N PRO A 200 4.78 13.78 17.25
CA PRO A 200 3.85 13.62 16.15
C PRO A 200 4.31 12.55 15.16
N ILE A 201 3.35 11.87 14.54
CA ILE A 201 3.57 10.82 13.54
C ILE A 201 2.92 11.28 12.25
N THR A 202 3.61 11.03 11.13
CA THR A 202 3.02 11.14 9.80
C THR A 202 3.01 9.75 9.18
N LEU A 203 1.82 9.29 8.79
CA LEU A 203 1.64 8.10 7.97
C LEU A 203 1.24 8.53 6.56
N TRP A 204 1.71 7.80 5.56
CA TRP A 204 1.17 7.91 4.21
C TRP A 204 0.39 6.64 3.88
N ILE A 205 -0.79 6.80 3.31
CA ILE A 205 -1.69 5.71 2.94
C ILE A 205 -1.94 5.82 1.44
N ASP A 206 -1.70 4.76 0.69
CA ASP A 206 -1.86 4.78 -0.77
C ASP A 206 -3.21 4.22 -1.21
N HIS A 207 -3.40 2.90 -1.05
CA HIS A 207 -4.66 2.21 -1.29
C HIS A 207 -5.15 1.51 -0.02
N ALA A 208 -6.48 1.35 0.09
CA ALA A 208 -7.17 0.57 1.11
C ALA A 208 -8.48 0.03 0.51
N GLY A 209 -8.71 -1.29 0.57
CA GLY A 209 -9.84 -1.92 -0.12
C GLY A 209 -9.93 -3.43 0.09
N VAL A 210 -11.00 -4.04 -0.44
CA VAL A 210 -11.16 -5.49 -0.55
C VAL A 210 -10.83 -5.94 -1.96
N TYR A 211 -9.88 -6.86 -2.06
CA TYR A 211 -9.28 -7.32 -3.32
C TYR A 211 -9.29 -8.84 -3.42
N PHE A 212 -9.12 -9.32 -4.65
CA PHE A 212 -8.89 -10.74 -4.90
C PHE A 212 -7.42 -11.10 -4.65
N GLY A 213 -7.17 -11.97 -3.68
CA GLY A 213 -5.85 -12.44 -3.28
C GLY A 213 -4.98 -11.37 -2.62
N ASN A 214 -3.77 -11.78 -2.25
CA ASN A 214 -2.79 -10.89 -1.65
C ASN A 214 -2.31 -9.84 -2.66
N GLN A 215 -2.45 -8.58 -2.27
CA GLN A 215 -1.81 -7.48 -2.95
C GLN A 215 -0.34 -7.45 -2.55
N THR A 216 0.50 -7.08 -3.49
CA THR A 216 1.93 -6.93 -3.22
C THR A 216 2.35 -5.57 -3.69
N LEU A 217 3.44 -5.07 -3.11
CA LEU A 217 4.13 -4.00 -3.79
C LEU A 217 4.55 -4.55 -5.14
N PRO A 218 4.39 -3.78 -6.22
CA PRO A 218 5.12 -4.05 -7.45
C PRO A 218 6.59 -4.03 -7.01
N GLY A 219 7.13 -5.22 -6.74
CA GLY A 219 8.02 -5.47 -5.59
C GLY A 219 8.97 -4.33 -5.42
N GLY A 220 8.72 -3.43 -4.45
CA GLY A 220 9.19 -2.04 -4.47
C GLY A 220 10.59 -2.01 -5.03
N GLY A 221 10.67 -1.70 -6.34
CA GLY A 221 11.68 -2.26 -7.25
C GLY A 221 12.95 -2.45 -6.47
N CYS A 222 13.35 -3.68 -6.14
CA CYS A 222 14.61 -3.88 -5.46
C CYS A 222 15.61 -3.16 -6.35
N LEU A 223 16.08 -1.98 -5.94
CA LEU A 223 16.57 -1.02 -6.94
C LEU A 223 17.74 -1.66 -7.69
N ALA A 224 18.49 -2.48 -6.96
CA ALA A 224 19.56 -3.30 -7.46
C ALA A 224 19.13 -4.52 -8.31
N ASP A 225 17.89 -5.02 -8.25
CA ASP A 225 17.26 -5.96 -9.21
C ASP A 225 16.92 -5.24 -10.52
N THR A 226 17.97 -4.87 -11.23
CA THR A 226 17.87 -4.10 -12.48
C THR A 226 17.37 -4.93 -13.65
N ASN A 227 17.32 -6.27 -13.51
CA ASN A 227 16.80 -7.15 -14.54
C ASN A 227 15.28 -7.43 -14.36
N GLY A 228 14.76 -7.22 -13.14
CA GLY A 228 13.34 -7.33 -12.80
C GLY A 228 12.83 -8.76 -12.69
N ASP A 229 13.70 -9.74 -12.43
CA ASP A 229 13.33 -11.15 -12.28
C ASP A 229 12.89 -11.52 -10.85
N GLY A 230 12.92 -10.56 -9.94
CA GLY A 230 12.54 -10.72 -8.54
C GLY A 230 13.63 -11.39 -7.68
N VAL A 231 14.83 -11.59 -8.21
CA VAL A 231 15.94 -12.25 -7.53
C VAL A 231 17.21 -11.40 -7.60
N LEU A 232 17.51 -10.70 -6.50
CA LEU A 232 18.76 -9.96 -6.37
C LEU A 232 19.98 -10.90 -6.44
N SER A 233 20.71 -10.79 -7.54
CA SER A 233 21.78 -11.68 -7.94
C SER A 233 22.87 -10.94 -8.74
N PRO A 234 24.01 -11.58 -9.00
CA PRO A 234 25.01 -11.00 -9.91
C PRO A 234 24.50 -10.74 -11.34
N ALA A 235 23.37 -11.32 -11.75
CA ALA A 235 22.76 -11.03 -13.05
C ALA A 235 22.31 -9.56 -13.15
N ASP A 236 21.89 -8.97 -12.03
CA ASP A 236 21.38 -7.60 -12.01
C ASP A 236 22.47 -6.56 -12.21
N PHE A 237 23.69 -6.84 -11.75
CA PHE A 237 24.83 -5.99 -12.08
C PHE A 237 25.04 -5.90 -13.59
N SER A 238 24.89 -7.03 -14.29
CA SER A 238 25.04 -7.06 -15.75
C SER A 238 23.91 -6.29 -16.44
N ALA A 239 22.69 -6.38 -15.90
CA ALA A 239 21.55 -5.57 -16.37
C ALA A 239 21.76 -4.08 -16.11
N TRP A 240 22.27 -3.70 -14.93
CA TRP A 240 22.61 -2.31 -14.60
C TRP A 240 23.69 -1.74 -15.52
N VAL A 241 24.76 -2.49 -15.81
CA VAL A 241 25.79 -2.08 -16.79
C VAL A 241 25.16 -1.86 -18.17
N SER A 242 24.22 -2.71 -18.58
CA SER A 242 23.49 -2.53 -19.84
C SER A 242 22.64 -1.26 -19.82
N ALA A 243 21.89 -1.02 -18.75
CA ALA A 243 21.07 0.19 -18.57
C ALA A 243 21.93 1.46 -18.56
N PHE A 244 23.08 1.45 -17.89
CA PHE A 244 24.01 2.57 -17.84
C PHE A 244 24.58 2.92 -19.23
N ASN A 245 24.95 1.91 -20.01
CA ASN A 245 25.48 2.13 -21.37
C ASN A 245 24.42 2.67 -22.35
N THR A 246 23.14 2.38 -22.12
CA THR A 246 22.03 2.88 -22.96
C THR A 246 21.33 4.09 -22.37
N MET A 247 21.76 4.57 -21.19
CA MET A 247 21.10 5.64 -20.42
C MET A 247 19.61 5.35 -20.18
N ALA A 248 19.26 4.09 -19.90
CA ALA A 248 17.90 3.68 -19.60
C ALA A 248 17.52 4.03 -18.15
N PRO A 249 16.24 4.37 -17.83
CA PRO A 249 15.85 4.82 -16.49
C PRO A 249 16.31 3.94 -15.32
N ALA A 250 16.43 2.62 -15.53
CA ALA A 250 16.86 1.68 -14.50
C ALA A 250 18.34 1.85 -14.03
N CYS A 251 19.15 2.65 -14.74
CA CYS A 251 20.49 3.00 -14.23
C CYS A 251 20.49 4.09 -13.15
N ASP A 252 19.40 4.86 -12.98
CA ASP A 252 19.27 5.86 -11.94
C ASP A 252 18.92 5.16 -10.61
N GLN A 253 19.93 4.96 -9.79
CA GLN A 253 19.86 4.17 -8.56
C GLN A 253 19.81 5.04 -7.31
N ASN A 254 20.07 6.34 -7.46
CA ASN A 254 19.97 7.33 -6.41
C ASN A 254 18.74 8.24 -6.53
N GLY A 255 17.97 8.14 -7.64
CA GLY A 255 16.74 8.87 -7.89
C GLY A 255 16.94 10.34 -8.24
N ASP A 256 18.13 10.74 -8.71
CA ASP A 256 18.44 12.15 -9.03
C ASP A 256 18.02 12.58 -10.44
N GLY A 257 17.48 11.65 -11.23
CA GLY A 257 17.01 11.86 -12.58
C GLY A 257 18.10 11.78 -13.65
N ALA A 258 19.33 11.40 -13.29
CA ALA A 258 20.45 11.30 -14.22
C ALA A 258 21.30 10.04 -13.99
N CYS A 259 21.45 9.21 -15.03
CA CYS A 259 22.43 8.13 -14.99
C CYS A 259 23.86 8.66 -15.05
N SER A 260 24.55 8.55 -13.93
CA SER A 260 25.88 9.07 -13.67
C SER A 260 26.75 8.03 -12.95
N PRO A 261 28.07 8.26 -12.83
CA PRO A 261 28.91 7.37 -12.01
C PRO A 261 28.50 7.29 -10.53
N ALA A 262 27.69 8.22 -10.02
CA ALA A 262 27.16 8.16 -8.65
C ALA A 262 26.23 6.94 -8.47
N ASP A 263 25.50 6.56 -9.52
CA ASP A 263 24.56 5.45 -9.50
C ASP A 263 25.22 4.09 -9.31
N PHE A 264 26.48 3.93 -9.70
CA PHE A 264 27.21 2.70 -9.38
C PHE A 264 27.35 2.52 -7.87
N SER A 265 27.66 3.60 -7.15
CA SER A 265 27.81 3.54 -5.69
C SER A 265 26.47 3.31 -5.01
N ALA A 266 25.39 3.90 -5.54
CA ALA A 266 24.02 3.66 -5.08
C ALA A 266 23.58 2.21 -5.35
N TRP A 267 23.83 1.67 -6.54
CA TRP A 267 23.56 0.27 -6.87
C TRP A 267 24.25 -0.68 -5.91
N VAL A 268 25.54 -0.47 -5.62
CA VAL A 268 26.29 -1.30 -4.65
C VAL A 268 25.70 -1.18 -3.25
N ALA A 269 25.27 0.02 -2.84
CA ALA A 269 24.59 0.20 -1.56
C ALA A 269 23.27 -0.59 -1.52
N ASN A 270 22.42 -0.43 -2.54
CA ASN A 270 21.15 -1.12 -2.70
C ASN A 270 21.35 -2.66 -2.71
N TYR A 271 22.35 -3.17 -3.45
CA TYR A 271 22.68 -4.60 -3.52
C TYR A 271 23.08 -5.19 -2.16
N ASN A 272 23.84 -4.44 -1.35
CA ASN A 272 24.28 -4.91 -0.04
C ASN A 272 23.20 -4.79 1.04
N VAL A 273 22.25 -3.87 0.86
CA VAL A 273 21.06 -3.75 1.72
C VAL A 273 20.10 -4.90 1.43
N GLY A 274 20.01 -5.36 0.18
CA GLY A 274 19.11 -6.42 -0.26
C GLY A 274 17.80 -5.88 -0.81
N CYS A 275 16.88 -6.82 -1.03
CA CYS A 275 15.44 -6.58 -1.10
C CYS A 275 14.85 -7.06 0.23
#